data_AF-A0A3D4TTV9-F1
#
_entry.id   AF-A0A3D4TTV9-F1
#
_cell.length_a   1.000
_cell.length_b   1.000
_cell.length_c   1.000
_cell.angle_alpha   90.00
_cell.angle_beta   90.00
_cell.angle_gamma   90.00
#
_symmetry.space_group_name_H-M   'P 1'
#
loop_
_entity.id
_entity.type
_entity.pdbx_description
1 polymer ?
#
loop_
_entity_poly.entity_id
_entity_poly.type
_entity_poly.pdbx_seq_one_letter_code
_entity_poly.pdbx_strand_id
1 'polypeptide(L)'
;YSKREPDQVITSLGWAPFDDEGRYIEARYGNLSVVSFYIPSGSSGDLRQGFKFEVMEWLRPILEEWARSGRDYVLCGDWNIVRSALDIKNWKSNQKNSGCLPEERDWLNALCADHGQATDVAAGRGWADAYRLLNPTGEDYTWWSNR
;
A
#
# COMPACT_ATOMS: atom_id res chain seq x y z
N TYR A 1 13.29 -15.25 -5.59
CA TYR A 1 13.10 -16.64 -6.02
C TYR A 1 11.67 -16.80 -6.49
N SER A 2 11.46 -17.24 -7.72
CA SER A 2 10.13 -17.59 -8.26
C SER A 2 10.15 -19.03 -8.77
N LYS A 3 9.05 -19.77 -8.57
CA LYS A 3 8.93 -21.14 -9.08
C LYS A 3 8.80 -21.19 -10.60
N ARG A 4 8.19 -20.16 -11.18
CA ARG A 4 8.08 -19.91 -12.61
C ARG A 4 8.90 -18.68 -12.94
N GLU A 5 9.66 -18.73 -14.03
CA GLU A 5 10.37 -17.55 -14.53
C GLU A 5 9.38 -16.47 -14.99
N PRO A 6 9.54 -15.20 -14.55
CA PRO A 6 8.70 -14.11 -15.02
C PRO A 6 9.08 -13.68 -16.44
N ASP A 7 8.11 -13.17 -17.19
CA ASP A 7 8.34 -12.63 -18.53
C ASP A 7 9.15 -11.33 -18.47
N GLN A 8 9.02 -10.58 -17.38
CA GLN A 8 9.76 -9.35 -17.11
C GLN A 8 9.92 -9.13 -15.61
N VAL A 9 11.07 -8.58 -15.21
CA VAL A 9 11.30 -8.04 -13.87
C VAL A 9 11.54 -6.53 -13.98
N ILE A 10 10.84 -5.75 -13.16
CA ILE A 10 10.97 -4.29 -13.08
C ILE A 10 11.32 -3.92 -11.64
N THR A 11 12.31 -3.05 -11.45
CA THR A 11 12.86 -2.70 -10.11
C THR A 11 12.83 -1.21 -9.82
N SER A 12 12.26 -0.39 -10.70
CA SER A 12 12.23 1.06 -10.57
C SER A 12 10.94 1.64 -11.13
N LEU A 13 10.49 2.74 -10.56
CA LEU A 13 9.29 3.48 -10.96
C LEU A 13 9.61 4.88 -11.51
N GLY A 14 10.88 5.27 -11.55
CA GLY A 14 11.35 6.48 -12.24
C GLY A 14 11.55 7.69 -11.34
N TRP A 15 11.65 7.51 -10.01
CA TRP A 15 11.95 8.58 -9.08
C TRP A 15 13.09 8.17 -8.14
N ALA A 16 14.28 8.73 -8.39
CA ALA A 16 15.52 8.32 -7.72
C ALA A 16 15.43 8.28 -6.18
N PRO A 17 14.85 9.27 -5.48
CA PRO A 17 14.70 9.19 -4.01
C PRO A 17 13.97 7.93 -3.51
N PHE A 18 12.99 7.41 -4.26
CA PHE A 18 12.29 6.17 -3.91
C PHE A 18 13.02 4.92 -4.42
N ASP A 19 13.49 4.97 -5.67
CA ASP A 19 14.14 3.83 -6.34
C ASP A 19 15.48 3.47 -5.70
N ASP A 20 16.26 4.45 -5.26
CA ASP A 20 17.57 4.26 -4.61
C ASP A 20 17.45 3.56 -3.23
N GLU A 21 16.25 3.54 -2.63
CA GLU A 21 15.96 2.82 -1.39
C GLU A 21 15.46 1.37 -1.61
N GLY A 22 15.34 0.92 -2.87
CA GLY A 22 15.01 -0.49 -3.21
C GLY A 22 13.59 -0.90 -2.79
N ARG A 23 12.63 0.01 -2.88
CA ARG A 23 11.28 -0.11 -2.29
C ARG A 23 10.23 -0.78 -3.17
N TYR A 24 10.60 -1.18 -4.39
CA TYR A 24 9.70 -1.76 -5.36
C TYR A 24 10.39 -2.82 -6.21
N ILE A 25 9.69 -3.92 -6.44
CA ILE A 25 10.00 -4.89 -7.48
C ILE A 25 8.71 -5.51 -8.00
N GLU A 26 8.64 -5.72 -9.31
CA GLU A 26 7.51 -6.32 -10.00
C GLU A 26 7.98 -7.49 -10.86
N ALA A 27 7.27 -8.60 -10.76
CA ALA A 27 7.41 -9.76 -11.64
C ALA A 27 6.15 -9.90 -12.50
N ARG A 28 6.33 -9.90 -13.83
CA ARG A 28 5.23 -10.01 -14.80
C ARG A 28 5.06 -11.43 -15.32
N TYR A 29 3.80 -11.85 -15.47
CA TYR A 29 3.38 -13.14 -16.01
C TYR A 29 2.14 -12.94 -16.90
N GLY A 30 2.31 -12.78 -18.21
CA GLY A 30 1.24 -12.44 -19.15
C GLY A 30 0.54 -11.14 -18.75
N ASN A 31 -0.77 -11.23 -18.42
CA ASN A 31 -1.54 -10.09 -17.93
C ASN A 31 -1.37 -9.82 -16.43
N LEU A 32 -0.72 -10.70 -15.65
CA LEU A 32 -0.55 -10.53 -14.21
C LEU A 32 0.76 -9.82 -13.88
N SER A 33 0.71 -8.90 -12.91
CA SER A 33 1.85 -8.29 -12.25
C SER A 33 1.79 -8.55 -10.75
N VAL A 34 2.82 -9.20 -10.23
CA VAL A 34 2.98 -9.43 -8.79
C VAL A 34 4.04 -8.44 -8.30
N VAL A 35 3.61 -7.49 -7.50
CA VAL A 35 4.44 -6.38 -7.00
C VAL A 35 4.76 -6.63 -5.53
N SER A 36 6.00 -6.34 -5.16
CA SER A 36 6.45 -6.23 -3.77
C SER A 36 6.78 -4.77 -3.49
N PHE A 37 6.03 -4.13 -2.60
CA PHE A 37 6.24 -2.77 -2.12
C PHE A 37 6.81 -2.75 -0.71
N TYR A 38 7.62 -1.73 -0.43
CA TYR A 38 7.98 -1.33 0.92
C TYR A 38 7.79 0.18 1.08
N ILE A 39 6.60 0.59 1.52
CA ILE A 39 6.29 1.99 1.77
C ILE A 39 7.08 2.47 2.99
N PRO A 40 7.71 3.66 2.95
CA PRO A 40 8.51 4.15 4.07
C PRO A 40 7.74 4.17 5.39
N SER A 41 8.42 3.80 6.48
CA SER A 41 7.98 4.16 7.83
C SER A 41 8.42 5.58 8.15
N GLY A 42 7.54 6.37 8.76
CA GLY A 42 7.87 7.70 9.31
C GLY A 42 8.25 7.69 10.79
N SER A 43 8.28 6.50 11.42
CA SER A 43 8.43 6.36 12.87
C SER A 43 9.77 6.82 13.46
N SER A 44 10.81 7.02 12.63
CA SER A 44 12.13 7.45 13.06
C SER A 44 12.32 8.97 13.13
N GLY A 45 11.31 9.77 12.76
CA GLY A 45 11.28 11.21 12.96
C GLY A 45 10.78 11.99 11.75
N ASP A 46 10.66 13.31 11.92
CA ASP A 46 9.99 14.21 10.97
C ASP A 46 10.54 14.14 9.55
N LEU A 47 11.85 13.98 9.38
CA LEU A 47 12.47 13.84 8.05
C LEU A 47 11.94 12.60 7.30
N ARG A 48 11.77 11.47 8.01
CA ARG A 48 11.26 10.23 7.41
C ARG A 48 9.75 10.26 7.23
N GLN A 49 9.03 10.93 8.13
CA GLN A 49 7.60 11.17 7.93
C GLN A 49 7.35 12.08 6.71
N GLY A 50 8.15 13.13 6.53
CA GLY A 50 8.09 13.99 5.35
C GLY A 50 8.32 13.22 4.06
N PHE A 51 9.39 12.42 3.99
CA PHE A 51 9.66 11.56 2.84
C PHE A 51 8.54 10.54 2.58
N LYS A 52 7.94 9.97 3.63
CA LYS A 52 6.78 9.08 3.49
C LYS A 52 5.62 9.79 2.80
N PHE A 53 5.32 11.04 3.18
CA PHE A 53 4.26 11.82 2.55
C PHE A 53 4.57 12.17 1.09
N GLU A 54 5.82 12.52 0.76
CA GLU A 54 6.24 12.73 -0.64
C GLU A 54 6.04 11.45 -1.48
N VAL A 55 6.43 10.29 -0.94
CA VAL A 55 6.19 8.99 -1.59
C VAL A 55 4.71 8.71 -1.78
N MET A 56 3.88 8.97 -0.77
CA MET A 56 2.43 8.78 -0.86
C MET A 56 1.82 9.65 -1.96
N GLU A 57 2.17 10.93 -2.03
CA GLU A 57 1.67 11.85 -3.04
C GLU A 57 2.09 11.42 -4.46
N TRP A 58 3.37 11.08 -4.63
CA TRP A 58 3.92 10.64 -5.91
C TRP A 58 3.37 9.28 -6.37
N LEU A 59 3.16 8.34 -5.44
CA LEU A 59 2.72 6.97 -5.75
C LEU A 59 1.22 6.89 -6.08
N ARG A 60 0.39 7.77 -5.51
CA ARG A 60 -1.06 7.78 -5.73
C ARG A 60 -1.44 7.75 -7.23
N PRO A 61 -1.00 8.69 -8.09
CA PRO A 61 -1.41 8.69 -9.50
C PRO A 61 -0.94 7.43 -10.25
N ILE A 62 0.20 6.84 -9.87
CA ILE A 62 0.70 5.59 -10.45
C ILE A 62 -0.27 4.44 -10.14
N LEU A 63 -0.68 4.30 -8.87
CA LEU A 63 -1.63 3.27 -8.46
C LEU A 63 -3.02 3.46 -9.07
N GLU A 64 -3.45 4.71 -9.26
CA GLU A 64 -4.71 5.04 -9.95
C GLU A 64 -4.65 4.71 -11.46
N GLU A 65 -3.51 4.91 -12.11
CA GLU A 65 -3.28 4.49 -13.49
C GLU A 65 -3.29 2.97 -13.62
N TRP A 66 -2.59 2.27 -12.73
CA TRP A 66 -2.52 0.80 -12.72
C TRP A 66 -3.90 0.17 -12.57
N ALA A 67 -4.72 0.67 -11.65
CA ALA A 67 -6.10 0.20 -11.45
C ALA A 67 -6.98 0.33 -12.71
N ARG A 68 -6.64 1.23 -13.64
CA ARG A 68 -7.40 1.47 -14.89
C ARG A 68 -6.73 0.89 -16.14
N SER A 69 -5.57 0.27 -16.00
CA SER A 69 -4.73 -0.14 -17.14
C SER A 69 -5.20 -1.41 -17.86
N GLY A 70 -6.18 -2.15 -17.31
CA GLY A 70 -6.63 -3.45 -17.81
C GLY A 70 -5.67 -4.61 -17.49
N ARG A 71 -4.55 -4.33 -16.84
CA ARG A 71 -3.60 -5.31 -16.31
C ARG A 71 -4.02 -5.75 -14.91
N ASP A 72 -3.86 -7.04 -14.62
CA ASP A 72 -4.13 -7.59 -13.29
C ASP A 72 -2.93 -7.33 -12.38
N TYR A 73 -3.15 -6.71 -11.22
CA TYR A 73 -2.10 -6.43 -10.25
C TYR A 73 -2.41 -7.05 -8.89
N VAL A 74 -1.39 -7.64 -8.29
CA VAL A 74 -1.37 -8.01 -6.87
C VAL A 74 -0.25 -7.22 -6.20
N LEU A 75 -0.63 -6.31 -5.31
CA LEU A 75 0.30 -5.47 -4.56
C LEU A 75 0.56 -6.10 -3.19
N CYS A 76 1.64 -6.86 -3.09
CA CYS A 76 2.13 -7.39 -1.82
C CYS A 76 3.09 -6.38 -1.19
N GLY A 77 3.19 -6.34 0.13
CA GLY A 77 4.21 -5.54 0.79
C GLY A 77 3.83 -5.06 2.17
N ASP A 78 4.76 -4.29 2.75
CA ASP A 78 4.53 -3.55 3.98
C ASP A 78 4.21 -2.09 3.63
N TRP A 79 2.95 -1.73 3.91
CA TRP A 79 2.40 -0.40 3.65
C TRP A 79 2.71 0.60 4.75
N ASN A 80 3.18 0.14 5.92
CA ASN A 80 3.44 0.98 7.09
C ASN A 80 2.24 1.87 7.50
N ILE A 81 1.00 1.48 7.18
CA ILE A 81 -0.24 2.23 7.43
C ILE A 81 -1.35 1.24 7.79
N VAL A 82 -2.09 1.51 8.86
CA VAL A 82 -3.33 0.81 9.19
C VAL A 82 -4.52 1.52 8.56
N ARG A 83 -5.61 0.83 8.24
CA ARG A 83 -6.77 1.46 7.56
C ARG A 83 -7.84 1.97 8.52
N SER A 84 -8.07 1.23 9.60
CA SER A 84 -9.19 1.44 10.53
C SER A 84 -8.83 1.09 11.97
N ALA A 85 -9.78 1.30 12.89
CA ALA A 85 -9.63 0.92 14.30
C ALA A 85 -9.55 -0.60 14.51
N LEU A 86 -10.02 -1.41 13.57
CA LEU A 86 -9.91 -2.87 13.63
C LEU A 86 -8.47 -3.35 13.36
N ASP A 87 -7.67 -2.52 12.68
CA ASP A 87 -6.33 -2.89 12.22
C ASP A 87 -5.23 -2.55 13.25
N ILE A 88 -5.62 -2.06 14.45
CA ILE A 88 -4.68 -1.71 15.52
C ILE A 88 -5.32 -1.74 16.91
N LYS A 89 -4.67 -2.43 17.87
CA LYS A 89 -5.23 -2.60 19.23
C LYS A 89 -5.44 -1.29 20.00
N ASN A 90 -4.47 -0.38 19.96
CA ASN A 90 -4.45 0.87 20.74
C ASN A 90 -4.80 2.08 19.85
N TRP A 91 -5.91 2.01 19.11
CA TRP A 91 -6.32 3.03 18.14
C TRP A 91 -6.22 4.47 18.64
N LYS A 92 -6.85 4.79 19.78
CA LYS A 92 -6.98 6.18 20.29
C LYS A 92 -5.63 6.85 20.52
N SER A 93 -4.66 6.14 21.09
CA SER A 93 -3.33 6.71 21.37
C SER A 93 -2.42 6.74 20.14
N ASN A 94 -2.69 5.90 19.13
CA ASN A 94 -1.87 5.84 17.93
C ASN A 94 -2.25 6.86 16.85
N GLN A 95 -3.35 7.60 17.00
CA GLN A 95 -3.77 8.60 15.99
C GLN A 95 -2.75 9.73 15.75
N LYS A 96 -1.71 9.84 16.58
CA LYS A 96 -0.63 10.83 16.47
C LYS A 96 0.71 10.19 16.06
N ASN A 97 0.73 8.90 15.75
CA ASN A 97 1.93 8.15 15.42
C ASN A 97 1.92 7.76 13.94
N SER A 98 3.10 7.79 13.31
CA SER A 98 3.33 7.23 11.97
C SER A 98 2.71 5.84 11.85
N GLY A 99 2.00 5.63 10.77
CA GLY A 99 1.23 4.43 10.45
C GLY A 99 -0.21 4.44 10.92
N CYS A 100 -0.63 5.45 11.68
CA CYS A 100 -2.02 5.66 12.09
C CYS A 100 -2.38 7.16 12.11
N LEU A 101 -1.67 8.02 11.38
CA LEU A 101 -2.08 9.42 11.22
C LEU A 101 -3.35 9.50 10.35
N PRO A 102 -4.26 10.46 10.60
CA PRO A 102 -5.43 10.68 9.75
C PRO A 102 -5.10 10.75 8.26
N GLU A 103 -4.08 11.51 7.89
CA GLU A 103 -3.65 11.75 6.51
C GLU A 103 -3.17 10.46 5.82
N GLU A 104 -2.50 9.57 6.57
CA GLU A 104 -2.05 8.28 6.06
C GLU A 104 -3.23 7.33 5.80
N ARG A 105 -4.19 7.30 6.73
CA ARG A 105 -5.39 6.47 6.58
C ARG A 105 -6.27 6.96 5.45
N ASP A 106 -6.47 8.28 5.36
CA ASP A 106 -7.27 8.90 4.30
C ASP A 106 -6.64 8.62 2.93
N TRP A 107 -5.30 8.65 2.86
CA TRP A 107 -4.59 8.28 1.64
C TRP A 107 -4.82 6.83 1.23
N LEU A 108 -4.61 5.86 2.14
CA LEU A 108 -4.76 4.44 1.82
C LEU A 108 -6.22 4.09 1.53
N ASN A 109 -7.16 4.62 2.32
CA ASN A 109 -8.59 4.36 2.12
C ASN A 109 -9.12 4.97 0.81
N ALA A 110 -8.58 6.09 0.34
CA ALA A 110 -8.96 6.67 -0.95
C ALA A 110 -8.49 5.82 -2.16
N LEU A 111 -7.52 4.94 -1.98
CA LEU A 111 -7.10 3.99 -3.03
C LEU A 111 -8.05 2.79 -3.11
N CYS A 112 -8.68 2.41 -2.00
CA CYS A 112 -9.45 1.18 -1.87
C CYS A 112 -10.93 1.37 -2.21
N ALA A 113 -11.54 0.38 -2.84
CA ALA A 113 -12.92 0.42 -3.35
C ALA A 113 -14.00 -0.11 -2.41
N ASP A 114 -13.61 -0.56 -1.22
CA ASP A 114 -14.49 -0.97 -0.13
C ASP A 114 -14.94 0.19 0.78
N HIS A 115 -14.36 1.39 0.63
CA HIS A 115 -14.77 2.58 1.36
C HIS A 115 -15.77 3.40 0.55
N GLY A 116 -16.95 3.66 1.13
CA GLY A 116 -18.11 4.29 0.49
C GLY A 116 -17.96 5.74 -0.02
N GLN A 117 -16.76 6.20 -0.38
CA GLN A 117 -16.55 7.41 -1.16
C GLN A 117 -15.45 7.19 -2.21
N ALA A 118 -15.86 7.36 -3.48
CA ALA A 118 -15.09 7.51 -4.72
C ALA A 118 -14.50 6.28 -5.45
N THR A 119 -14.64 5.06 -4.93
CA THR A 119 -14.10 3.87 -5.60
C THR A 119 -15.19 2.80 -5.71
N ASP A 120 -15.49 2.45 -6.96
CA ASP A 120 -16.63 1.65 -7.39
C ASP A 120 -16.08 0.32 -7.91
N VAL A 121 -16.02 -0.69 -7.03
CA VAL A 121 -15.55 -2.05 -7.38
C VAL A 121 -16.35 -2.60 -8.56
N ALA A 122 -17.67 -2.34 -8.61
CA ALA A 122 -18.56 -2.84 -9.65
C ALA A 122 -18.30 -2.17 -11.02
N ALA A 123 -17.79 -0.95 -11.03
CA ALA A 123 -17.29 -0.28 -12.23
C ALA A 123 -15.77 -0.42 -12.44
N GLY A 124 -15.09 -1.27 -11.67
CA GLY A 124 -13.64 -1.51 -11.81
C GLY A 124 -12.76 -0.31 -11.41
N ARG A 125 -13.21 0.53 -10.47
CA ARG A 125 -12.49 1.74 -10.05
C ARG A 125 -12.02 1.60 -8.60
N GLY A 126 -10.73 1.29 -8.40
CA GLY A 126 -10.04 1.25 -7.11
C GLY A 126 -9.51 -0.13 -6.72
N TRP A 127 -8.71 -0.15 -5.67
CA TRP A 127 -8.02 -1.36 -5.19
C TRP A 127 -8.87 -2.17 -4.22
N ALA A 128 -8.72 -3.49 -4.25
CA ALA A 128 -9.34 -4.39 -3.30
C ALA A 128 -8.34 -4.76 -2.18
N ASP A 129 -8.74 -4.53 -0.93
CA ASP A 129 -8.04 -5.08 0.22
C ASP A 129 -8.42 -6.55 0.40
N ALA A 130 -7.50 -7.44 -0.01
CA ALA A 130 -7.74 -8.88 -0.02
C ALA A 130 -8.06 -9.44 1.38
N TYR A 131 -7.44 -8.92 2.44
CA TYR A 131 -7.70 -9.38 3.80
C TYR A 131 -9.09 -8.94 4.25
N ARG A 132 -9.44 -7.66 4.07
CA ARG A 132 -10.71 -7.11 4.52
C ARG A 132 -11.91 -7.68 3.77
N LEU A 133 -11.76 -8.02 2.48
CA LEU A 133 -12.78 -8.72 1.71
C LEU A 133 -13.11 -10.12 2.27
N LEU A 134 -12.09 -10.84 2.76
CA LEU A 134 -12.26 -12.19 3.30
C LEU A 134 -12.62 -12.18 4.79
N ASN A 135 -12.18 -11.17 5.53
CA ASN A 135 -12.38 -11.03 6.97
C ASN A 135 -12.93 -9.63 7.32
N PRO A 136 -14.20 -9.31 7.00
CA PRO A 136 -14.75 -7.96 7.14
C PRO A 136 -14.66 -7.38 8.55
N THR A 137 -14.72 -8.22 9.59
CA THR A 137 -14.65 -7.83 11.00
C THR A 137 -13.38 -8.33 11.70
N GLY A 138 -12.38 -8.78 10.94
CA GLY A 138 -11.13 -9.30 11.50
C GLY A 138 -10.30 -8.23 12.19
N GLU A 139 -9.63 -8.63 13.27
CA GLU A 139 -8.65 -7.85 14.05
C GLU A 139 -7.30 -8.59 14.07
N ASP A 140 -6.84 -9.07 12.91
CA ASP A 140 -5.54 -9.75 12.78
C ASP A 140 -4.44 -8.73 12.44
N TYR A 141 -3.33 -8.79 13.18
CA TYR A 141 -2.22 -7.84 13.03
C TYR A 141 -1.03 -8.50 12.33
N THR A 142 -0.23 -7.71 11.62
CA THR A 142 0.94 -8.18 10.87
C THR A 142 2.26 -7.63 11.39
N TRP A 143 2.23 -6.78 12.43
CA TRP A 143 3.40 -6.15 13.03
C TRP A 143 3.26 -5.96 14.53
N TRP A 144 4.35 -6.18 15.27
CA TRP A 144 4.46 -5.94 16.72
C TRP A 144 5.79 -5.27 17.03
N SER A 145 5.78 -4.32 17.98
CA SER A 145 7.01 -3.73 18.51
C SER A 145 7.66 -4.67 19.54
N ASN A 146 8.99 -4.79 19.51
CA ASN A 146 9.75 -5.64 20.45
C ASN A 146 9.98 -4.99 21.83
N ARG A 147 8.97 -4.33 22.41
CA ARG A 147 9.10 -3.64 23.71
C ARG A 147 8.38 -4.40 24.81
#